data_AF-A0A7C4N3V0-F1
#
_entry.id   AF-A0A7C4N3V0-F1
#
_cell.length_a   1.000
_cell.length_b   1.000
_cell.length_c   1.000
_cell.angle_alpha   90.00
_cell.angle_beta   90.00
_cell.angle_gamma   90.00
#
_symmetry.space_group_name_H-M   'P 1'
#
loop_
_entity.id
_entity.type
_entity.pdbx_description
1 polymer ?
#
loop_
_entity_poly.entity_id
_entity_poly.type
_entity_poly.pdbx_seq_one_letter_code
_entity_poly.pdbx_strand_id
1 'polypeptide(L)'
;MRREVLTNKGTKTRNLNRRRAIRHYCLMCSGFDWAEVKKCRVKECLLYDFRLGRVNGSGHPSEQRARAIVTYCTWCSDEDAEKRESCDAPHCSLFPYRNGY
;
A
#
# COMPACT_ATOMS: atom_id res chain seq x y z
N MET A 1 -3.50 -13.48 0.27
CA MET A 1 -4.74 -13.50 -0.54
C MET A 1 -4.41 -13.19 -2.00
N ARG A 2 -4.94 -13.97 -2.96
CA ARG A 2 -4.70 -13.73 -4.39
C ARG A 2 -5.65 -12.63 -4.90
N ARG A 3 -5.10 -11.60 -5.55
CA ARG A 3 -5.83 -10.46 -6.12
C ARG A 3 -5.15 -9.99 -7.39
N GLU A 4 -5.92 -9.41 -8.28
CA GLU A 4 -5.38 -8.70 -9.44
C GLU A 4 -4.88 -7.32 -9.02
N VAL A 5 -3.69 -6.93 -9.48
CA VAL A 5 -3.09 -5.63 -9.21
C VAL A 5 -2.50 -5.03 -10.48
N LEU A 6 -2.45 -3.69 -10.55
CA LEU A 6 -1.84 -2.97 -11.64
C LEU A 6 -0.30 -3.16 -11.65
N THR A 7 0.29 -3.31 -12.84
CA THR A 7 1.73 -3.40 -13.09
C THR A 7 2.10 -2.52 -14.28
N ASN A 8 3.41 -2.35 -14.54
CA ASN A 8 3.87 -1.66 -15.75
C ASN A 8 3.52 -2.37 -17.07
N LYS A 9 3.00 -3.60 -17.03
CA LYS A 9 2.60 -4.40 -18.19
C LYS A 9 1.09 -4.72 -18.19
N GLY A 10 0.27 -3.90 -17.52
CA GLY A 10 -1.16 -4.16 -17.32
C GLY A 10 -1.42 -4.85 -15.97
N THR A 11 -2.46 -5.67 -15.87
CA THR A 11 -2.86 -6.29 -14.61
C THR A 11 -2.24 -7.68 -14.41
N LYS A 12 -1.98 -8.06 -13.15
CA LYS A 12 -1.48 -9.40 -12.80
C LYS A 12 -1.98 -9.88 -11.45
N THR A 13 -2.33 -11.16 -11.38
CA THR A 13 -2.67 -11.82 -10.10
C THR A 13 -1.44 -11.99 -9.21
N ARG A 14 -1.52 -11.49 -7.97
CA ARG A 14 -0.47 -11.59 -6.95
C ARG A 14 -1.03 -12.08 -5.63
N ASN A 15 -0.23 -12.84 -4.88
CA ASN A 15 -0.55 -13.21 -3.51
C ASN A 15 -0.08 -12.13 -2.53
N LEU A 16 -1.01 -11.28 -2.10
CA LEU A 16 -0.77 -10.16 -1.22
C LEU A 16 -0.86 -10.55 0.26
N ASN A 17 -0.01 -9.90 1.05
CA ASN A 17 -0.14 -9.67 2.49
C ASN A 17 0.11 -8.16 2.70
N ARG A 18 -0.16 -7.61 3.90
CA ARG A 18 0.00 -6.15 4.17
C ARG A 18 1.37 -5.61 3.74
N ARG A 19 2.45 -6.34 3.98
CA ARG A 19 3.81 -5.96 3.57
C ARG A 19 3.96 -5.88 2.05
N ARG A 20 3.49 -6.89 1.32
CA ARG A 20 3.52 -6.93 -0.15
C ARG A 20 2.58 -5.89 -0.76
N ALA A 21 1.44 -5.65 -0.14
CA ALA A 21 0.45 -4.65 -0.56
C ALA A 21 1.04 -3.24 -0.55
N ILE A 22 1.67 -2.82 0.55
CA ILE A 22 2.33 -1.52 0.67
C ILE A 22 3.47 -1.40 -0.34
N ARG A 23 4.35 -2.41 -0.39
CA ARG A 23 5.46 -2.45 -1.34
C ARG A 23 5.01 -2.27 -2.79
N HIS A 24 3.93 -2.96 -3.17
CA HIS A 24 3.35 -2.88 -4.51
C HIS A 24 2.71 -1.52 -4.76
N TYR A 25 2.03 -0.95 -3.77
CA TYR A 25 1.43 0.37 -3.87
C TYR A 25 2.49 1.45 -4.08
N CYS A 26 3.56 1.45 -3.29
CA CYS A 26 4.66 2.38 -3.45
C CYS A 26 5.33 2.25 -4.82
N LEU A 27 5.47 1.01 -5.32
CA LEU A 27 5.99 0.76 -6.66
C LEU A 27 5.08 1.37 -7.74
N MET A 28 3.76 1.17 -7.65
CA MET A 28 2.78 1.79 -8.55
C MET A 28 2.84 3.32 -8.50
N CYS A 29 2.86 3.90 -7.30
CA CYS A 29 2.98 5.35 -7.07
C CYS A 29 4.27 5.93 -7.66
N SER A 30 5.36 5.15 -7.68
CA SER A 30 6.65 5.54 -8.24
C SER A 30 6.81 5.18 -9.73
N GLY A 31 5.71 5.03 -10.47
CA GLY A 31 5.76 4.70 -11.91
C GLY A 31 6.37 3.34 -12.23
N PHE A 32 6.28 2.39 -11.29
CA PHE A 32 6.90 1.07 -11.35
C PHE A 32 8.44 1.04 -11.34
N ASP A 33 9.09 2.09 -10.82
CA ASP A 33 10.54 2.12 -10.59
C ASP A 33 10.91 1.93 -9.12
N TRP A 34 11.66 0.86 -8.82
CA TRP A 34 12.16 0.58 -7.48
C TRP A 34 13.26 1.54 -7.01
N ALA A 35 14.01 2.17 -7.91
CA ALA A 35 14.97 3.19 -7.56
C ALA A 35 14.25 4.42 -6.97
N GLU A 36 13.13 4.81 -7.59
CA GLU A 36 12.29 5.91 -7.11
C GLU A 36 11.61 5.59 -5.79
N VAL A 37 11.16 4.35 -5.55
CA VAL A 37 10.65 3.95 -4.22
C VAL A 37 11.72 4.15 -3.13
N LYS A 38 12.98 3.82 -3.41
CA LYS A 38 14.08 4.02 -2.45
C LYS A 38 14.37 5.49 -2.22
N LYS A 39 14.40 6.28 -3.30
CA LYS A 39 14.71 7.71 -3.32
C LYS A 39 13.53 8.63 -3.01
N CYS A 40 12.35 8.06 -2.75
CA CYS A 40 11.14 8.82 -2.43
C CYS A 40 11.42 9.88 -1.35
N ARG A 41 11.04 11.13 -1.65
CA ARG A 41 11.32 12.29 -0.80
C ARG A 41 10.17 12.67 0.11
N VAL A 42 8.99 12.07 -0.09
CA VAL A 42 7.76 12.34 0.66
C VAL A 42 7.80 11.56 1.99
N LYS A 43 8.55 12.08 2.96
CA LYS A 43 8.76 11.44 4.27
C LYS A 43 7.48 11.45 5.12
N GLU A 44 6.59 12.38 4.85
CA GLU A 44 5.30 12.58 5.50
C GLU A 44 4.24 11.57 5.00
N CYS A 45 4.55 10.80 3.95
CA CYS A 45 3.66 9.76 3.48
C CYS A 45 3.47 8.69 4.57
N LEU A 46 2.22 8.39 4.90
CA LEU A 46 1.84 7.43 5.95
C LEU A 46 2.38 6.00 5.71
N LEU A 47 2.79 5.69 4.48
CA LEU A 47 3.37 4.41 4.09
C LEU A 47 4.91 4.44 3.99
N TYR A 48 5.55 5.59 4.21
CA TYR A 48 6.96 5.83 3.91
C TYR A 48 7.89 4.83 4.60
N ASP A 49 7.71 4.58 5.89
CA ASP A 49 8.54 3.66 6.67
C ASP A 49 8.38 2.20 6.23
N PHE A 50 7.21 1.87 5.68
CA PHE A 50 6.86 0.50 5.29
C PHE A 50 7.22 0.19 3.83
N ARG A 51 7.55 1.19 3.01
CA ARG A 51 7.73 1.09 1.54
C ARG A 51 8.80 0.07 1.13
N LEU A 52 9.86 -0.07 1.94
CA LEU A 52 10.97 -1.00 1.67
C LEU A 52 10.72 -2.39 2.25
N GLY A 53 9.63 -2.60 3.00
CA GLY A 53 9.25 -3.90 3.57
C GLY A 53 10.23 -4.51 4.57
N ARG A 54 11.32 -3.81 4.93
CA ARG A 54 12.30 -4.16 5.96
C ARG A 54 12.89 -2.87 6.54
N VAL A 55 12.96 -2.78 7.85
CA VAL A 55 13.82 -1.82 8.56
C VAL A 55 14.68 -2.67 9.51
N ASN A 56 16.00 -2.59 9.41
CA ASN A 56 16.98 -3.11 10.38
C ASN A 56 16.73 -4.51 10.97
N GLY A 57 16.51 -5.53 10.11
CA GLY A 57 16.43 -6.94 10.54
C GLY A 57 15.15 -7.35 11.28
N SER A 58 14.40 -6.41 11.86
CA SER A 58 13.09 -6.62 12.48
C SER A 58 12.02 -5.99 11.60
N GLY A 59 11.29 -6.81 10.84
CA GLY A 59 10.16 -6.28 10.07
C GLY A 59 9.15 -5.64 11.02
N HIS A 60 8.62 -4.46 10.70
CA HIS A 60 7.52 -3.85 11.47
C HIS A 60 6.44 -4.88 11.85
N PRO A 61 5.78 -4.76 13.01
CA PRO A 61 4.61 -5.56 13.35
C PRO A 61 3.54 -5.51 12.25
N SER A 62 2.73 -6.58 12.14
CA SER A 62 1.60 -6.59 11.20
C SER A 62 0.60 -5.47 11.49
N GLU A 63 0.39 -5.18 12.78
CA GLU A 63 -0.52 -4.16 13.28
C GLU A 63 -0.11 -2.74 12.85
N GLN A 64 1.18 -2.39 12.94
CA GLN A 64 1.67 -1.09 12.47
C GLN A 64 1.38 -0.89 10.98
N ARG A 65 1.54 -1.94 10.17
CA ARG A 65 1.17 -1.90 8.74
C ARG A 65 -0.34 -1.76 8.54
N ALA A 66 -1.14 -2.46 9.35
CA ALA A 66 -2.59 -2.35 9.28
C ALA A 66 -3.02 -0.92 9.54
N ARG A 67 -2.53 -0.31 10.63
CA ARG A 67 -2.78 1.10 10.97
C ARG A 67 -2.35 2.04 9.85
N ALA A 68 -1.14 1.88 9.33
CA ALA A 68 -0.64 2.73 8.24
C ALA A 68 -1.51 2.65 6.98
N ILE A 69 -1.98 1.45 6.61
CA ILE A 69 -2.87 1.27 5.47
C ILE A 69 -4.22 1.96 5.73
N VAL A 70 -4.81 1.74 6.90
CA VAL A 70 -6.11 2.35 7.25
C VAL A 70 -6.00 3.87 7.24
N THR A 71 -4.98 4.45 7.88
CA THR A 71 -4.75 5.90 7.89
C THR A 71 -4.52 6.43 6.47
N TYR A 72 -3.74 5.74 5.65
CA TYR A 72 -3.53 6.14 4.26
C TYR A 72 -4.82 6.11 3.44
N CYS A 73 -5.64 5.06 3.60
CA CYS A 73 -6.91 4.95 2.89
C CYS A 73 -7.94 5.98 3.37
N THR A 74 -7.95 6.33 4.65
CA THR A 74 -8.76 7.45 5.17
C THR A 74 -8.33 8.77 4.53
N TRP A 75 -7.03 9.07 4.50
CA TRP A 75 -6.51 10.27 3.81
C TRP A 75 -6.84 10.27 2.31
N CYS A 76 -6.64 9.15 1.62
CA CYS A 76 -6.95 8.98 0.20
C CYS A 76 -8.45 9.13 -0.13
N SER A 77 -9.31 8.96 0.87
CA SER A 77 -10.77 9.09 0.74
C SER A 77 -11.26 10.44 1.28
N ASP A 78 -10.40 11.46 1.35
CA ASP A 78 -10.71 12.79 1.87
C ASP A 78 -11.27 12.79 3.30
N GLU A 79 -10.72 11.91 4.15
CA GLU A 79 -11.16 11.68 5.53
C GLU A 79 -12.62 11.19 5.68
N ASP A 80 -13.22 10.73 4.58
CA ASP A 80 -14.57 10.21 4.53
C ASP A 80 -14.56 8.68 4.65
N ALA A 81 -15.14 8.19 5.76
CA ALA A 81 -15.22 6.77 6.06
C ALA A 81 -16.14 6.02 5.07
N GLU A 82 -17.23 6.64 4.64
CA GLU A 82 -18.17 6.04 3.68
C GLU A 82 -17.49 5.87 2.33
N LYS A 83 -16.79 6.91 1.83
CA LYS A 83 -15.99 6.80 0.59
C LYS A 83 -14.90 5.75 0.67
N ARG A 84 -14.24 5.62 1.82
CA ARG A 84 -13.24 4.57 2.03
C ARG A 84 -13.88 3.18 1.92
N GLU A 85 -15.05 3.00 2.51
CA GLU A 85 -15.77 1.73 2.49
C GLU A 85 -16.29 1.40 1.09
N SER A 86 -16.85 2.39 0.39
CA SER A 86 -17.40 2.29 -0.96
C SER A 86 -16.36 2.41 -2.08
N CYS A 87 -15.06 2.55 -1.76
CA CYS A 87 -13.98 2.69 -2.72
C CYS A 87 -13.98 1.55 -3.75
N ASP A 88 -14.05 1.88 -5.05
CA ASP A 88 -14.03 0.91 -6.14
C ASP A 88 -12.69 0.92 -6.89
N ALA A 89 -11.60 0.72 -6.16
CA ALA A 89 -10.27 0.60 -6.73
C ALA A 89 -9.82 -0.89 -6.75
N PRO A 90 -10.39 -1.75 -7.62
CA PRO A 90 -10.21 -3.20 -7.55
C PRO A 90 -8.74 -3.63 -7.75
N HIS A 91 -7.96 -2.84 -8.47
CA HIS A 91 -6.54 -3.10 -8.74
C HIS A 91 -5.58 -2.42 -7.75
N CYS A 92 -6.09 -1.64 -6.79
CA CYS A 92 -5.28 -1.06 -5.74
C CYS A 92 -4.81 -2.17 -4.78
N SER A 93 -3.50 -2.29 -4.60
CA SER A 93 -2.95 -3.35 -3.75
C SER A 93 -3.28 -3.17 -2.26
N LEU A 94 -3.66 -1.96 -1.82
CA LEU A 94 -4.10 -1.67 -0.45
C LEU A 94 -5.57 -1.97 -0.21
N PHE A 95 -6.38 -2.03 -1.26
CA PHE A 95 -7.84 -2.21 -1.20
C PHE A 95 -8.31 -3.32 -0.23
N PRO A 96 -7.66 -4.50 -0.15
CA PRO A 96 -8.09 -5.52 0.80
C PRO A 96 -7.95 -5.17 2.28
N TYR A 97 -7.02 -4.29 2.61
CA TYR A 97 -6.57 -4.04 3.97
C TYR A 97 -7.03 -2.67 4.49
N ARG A 98 -7.84 -1.94 3.70
CA ARG A 98 -8.27 -0.56 3.98
C ARG A 98 -9.08 -0.40 5.27
N ASN A 99 -9.69 -1.48 5.74
CA ASN A 99 -10.50 -1.53 6.97
C ASN A 99 -9.80 -2.27 8.13
N GLY A 100 -8.51 -2.62 7.98
CA GLY A 100 -7.69 -3.14 9.08
C GLY A 100 -7.62 -4.67 9.21
N TYR A 101 -8.59 -5.43 8.70
CA TYR A 101 -8.60 -6.91 8.75
C TYR A 101 -7.85 -7.60 7.60
#